data_AF-A0A6J6JIQ0-F1
#
_entry.id   AF-A0A6J6JIQ0-F1
#
_cell.length_a   1.000
_cell.length_b   1.000
_cell.length_c   1.000
_cell.angle_alpha   90.00
_cell.angle_beta   90.00
_cell.angle_gamma   90.00
#
_symmetry.space_group_name_H-M   'P 1'
#
loop_
_entity.id
_entity.type
_entity.pdbx_description
1 polymer ?
#
loop_
_entity_poly.entity_id
_entity_poly.type
_entity_poly.pdbx_seq_one_letter_code
_entity_poly.pdbx_strand_id
1 'polypeptide(L)'
;MKIVLALRAAISFAVGIFITFTQSHSAVTGLLALAIFGIGYSVLNGIGTGMWGKGLTAVENMPLTVAAFIIGLLAVLVPATDPEAQQLAFIYLVTGWGLISGSFELYLARREGFATSMGKDSLLNAGFGLLLGVLFLIAPLDIVSAVGFFGAYLVLSGTHLAIAAATPKK
;
A
#
# COMPACT_ATOMS: atom_id res chain seq x y z
N MET A 1 -1.88 -10.39 15.02
CA MET A 1 -1.67 -10.36 13.55
C MET A 1 -2.97 -10.20 12.78
N LYS A 2 -4.01 -11.04 12.95
CA LYS A 2 -5.29 -10.89 12.21
C LYS A 2 -5.92 -9.51 12.27
N ILE A 3 -5.94 -8.88 13.46
CA ILE A 3 -6.44 -7.52 13.64
C ILE A 3 -5.62 -6.51 12.82
N VAL A 4 -4.29 -6.63 12.84
CA VAL A 4 -3.39 -5.76 12.05
C VAL A 4 -3.65 -5.92 10.55
N LEU A 5 -3.85 -7.15 10.08
CA LEU A 5 -4.22 -7.43 8.69
C LEU A 5 -5.59 -6.84 8.35
N ALA A 6 -6.58 -6.95 9.24
CA ALA A 6 -7.91 -6.36 9.06
C ALA A 6 -7.85 -4.82 8.99
N LEU A 7 -7.01 -4.18 9.82
CA LEU A 7 -6.81 -2.74 9.80
C LEU A 7 -6.13 -2.28 8.50
N ARG A 8 -5.08 -2.99 8.05
CA ARG A 8 -4.43 -2.75 6.74
C ARG A 8 -5.43 -2.94 5.58
N ALA A 9 -6.27 -3.96 5.67
CA ALA A 9 -7.31 -4.24 4.69
C ALA A 9 -8.34 -3.10 4.64
N ALA A 10 -8.83 -2.65 5.80
CA ALA A 10 -9.83 -1.60 5.90
C ALA A 10 -9.37 -0.29 5.25
N ILE A 11 -8.15 0.18 5.56
CA ILE A 11 -7.65 1.43 4.96
C ILE A 11 -7.38 1.29 3.47
N SER A 12 -6.78 0.18 3.03
CA SER A 12 -6.51 -0.05 1.60
C SER A 12 -7.82 -0.10 0.81
N PHE A 13 -8.78 -0.87 1.30
CA PHE A 13 -10.08 -1.02 0.63
C PHE A 13 -10.90 0.27 0.65
N ALA A 14 -10.92 1.01 1.77
CA ALA A 14 -11.62 2.28 1.87
C ALA A 14 -11.08 3.32 0.88
N VAL A 15 -9.76 3.44 0.77
CA VAL A 15 -9.14 4.37 -0.20
C VAL A 15 -9.34 3.89 -1.64
N GLY A 16 -9.28 2.58 -1.89
CA GLY A 16 -9.59 2.01 -3.20
C GLY A 16 -11.03 2.28 -3.65
N ILE A 17 -12.01 2.13 -2.75
CA ILE A 17 -13.41 2.52 -2.98
C ILE A 17 -13.50 4.02 -3.24
N PHE A 18 -12.86 4.85 -2.42
CA PHE A 18 -12.88 6.30 -2.59
C PHE A 18 -12.41 6.70 -4.00
N ILE A 19 -11.31 6.13 -4.50
CA ILE A 19 -10.84 6.38 -5.87
C ILE A 19 -11.89 5.94 -6.90
N THR A 20 -12.39 4.71 -6.77
CA THR A 20 -13.32 4.08 -7.74
C THR A 20 -14.61 4.89 -7.92
N PHE A 21 -15.13 5.47 -6.83
CA PHE A 21 -16.39 6.24 -6.86
C PHE A 21 -16.17 7.75 -6.93
N THR A 22 -14.92 8.23 -7.04
CA THR A 22 -14.64 9.64 -7.27
C THR A 22 -14.64 9.93 -8.77
N GLN A 23 -15.44 10.90 -9.19
CA GLN A 23 -15.53 11.27 -10.60
C GLN A 23 -14.22 11.87 -11.14
N SER A 24 -13.51 12.65 -10.33
CA SER A 24 -12.25 13.31 -10.72
C SER A 24 -11.04 12.40 -10.50
N HIS A 25 -10.40 11.95 -11.58
CA HIS A 25 -9.13 11.21 -11.56
C HIS A 25 -7.94 12.14 -11.86
N SER A 26 -7.86 13.23 -11.10
CA SER A 26 -6.78 14.21 -11.20
C SER A 26 -5.58 13.84 -10.32
N ALA A 27 -4.43 14.49 -10.54
CA ALA A 27 -3.25 14.31 -9.69
C ALA A 27 -3.51 14.69 -8.23
N VAL A 28 -4.33 15.73 -8.01
CA VAL A 28 -4.78 16.13 -6.66
C VAL A 28 -5.55 15.01 -5.98
N THR A 29 -6.48 14.36 -6.69
CA THR A 29 -7.23 13.22 -6.15
C THR A 29 -6.30 12.06 -5.82
N GLY A 30 -5.36 11.75 -6.72
CA GLY A 30 -4.37 10.69 -6.52
C GLY A 30 -3.49 10.93 -5.30
N LEU A 31 -2.93 12.14 -5.18
CA LEU A 31 -2.08 12.54 -4.05
C LEU A 31 -2.85 12.56 -2.73
N LEU A 32 -4.10 13.03 -2.73
CA LEU A 32 -4.97 12.98 -1.56
C LEU A 32 -5.21 11.52 -1.13
N ALA A 33 -5.55 10.65 -2.08
CA ALA A 33 -5.77 9.23 -1.80
C ALA A 33 -4.48 8.56 -1.28
N LEU A 34 -3.33 8.89 -1.87
CA LEU A 34 -2.02 8.38 -1.43
C LEU A 34 -1.65 8.89 -0.03
N ALA A 35 -1.97 10.14 0.31
CA ALA A 35 -1.78 10.70 1.63
C ALA A 35 -2.64 10.00 2.68
N ILE A 36 -3.95 9.85 2.41
CA ILE A 36 -4.89 9.14 3.29
C ILE A 36 -4.44 7.70 3.48
N PHE A 37 -4.05 7.02 2.39
CA PHE A 37 -3.53 5.66 2.45
C PHE A 37 -2.24 5.60 3.25
N GLY A 38 -1.19 6.35 2.90
CA GLY A 38 0.12 6.24 3.53
C GLY A 38 0.10 6.58 5.02
N ILE A 39 -0.56 7.69 5.38
CA ILE A 39 -0.71 8.11 6.77
C ILE A 39 -1.63 7.14 7.51
N GLY A 40 -2.83 6.86 6.99
CA GLY A 40 -3.78 5.95 7.62
C GLY A 40 -3.22 4.55 7.81
N TYR A 41 -2.54 4.01 6.80
CA TYR A 41 -1.85 2.74 6.87
C TYR A 41 -0.77 2.75 7.95
N SER A 42 0.07 3.78 8.01
CA SER A 42 1.12 3.88 9.02
C SER A 42 0.58 3.95 10.45
N VAL A 43 -0.49 4.73 10.67
CA VAL A 43 -1.13 4.88 11.99
C VAL A 43 -1.79 3.57 12.41
N LEU A 44 -2.62 3.00 11.54
CA LEU A 44 -3.35 1.76 11.85
C LEU A 44 -2.42 0.56 11.99
N ASN A 45 -1.41 0.44 11.13
CA ASN A 45 -0.43 -0.63 11.22
C ASN A 45 0.44 -0.43 12.47
N GLY A 46 0.91 0.78 12.74
CA GLY A 46 1.71 1.12 13.92
C GLY A 46 0.98 0.82 15.23
N ILE A 47 -0.23 1.33 15.41
CA ILE A 47 -1.09 1.03 16.57
C ILE A 47 -1.37 -0.48 16.64
N GLY A 48 -1.72 -1.08 15.50
CA GLY A 48 -1.99 -2.51 15.38
C GLY A 48 -0.82 -3.37 15.89
N THR A 49 0.40 -3.04 15.47
CA THR A 49 1.62 -3.72 15.89
C THR A 49 2.01 -3.40 17.33
N GLY A 50 1.80 -2.18 17.81
CA GLY A 50 2.13 -1.79 19.19
C GLY A 50 1.21 -2.44 20.23
N MET A 51 -0.09 -2.56 19.92
CA MET A 51 -1.07 -3.10 20.85
C MET A 51 -1.20 -4.64 20.78
N TRP A 52 -1.10 -5.22 19.57
CA TRP A 52 -1.36 -6.65 19.35
C TRP A 52 -0.21 -7.41 18.64
N GLY A 53 0.91 -6.74 18.39
CA GLY A 53 2.13 -7.39 17.90
C GLY A 53 2.77 -8.23 18.99
N LYS A 54 3.40 -9.33 18.61
CA LYS A 54 4.15 -10.20 19.52
C LYS A 54 5.51 -10.51 18.91
N GLY A 55 6.57 -10.40 19.71
CA GLY A 55 7.93 -10.79 19.33
C GLY A 55 8.45 -10.10 18.07
N LEU A 56 9.24 -10.84 17.28
CA LEU A 56 9.96 -10.33 16.12
C LEU A 56 9.04 -9.77 15.02
N THR A 57 7.84 -10.32 14.87
CA THR A 57 6.85 -9.87 13.87
C THR A 57 6.32 -8.45 14.11
N ALA A 58 6.42 -7.93 15.34
CA ALA A 58 6.07 -6.53 15.62
C ALA A 58 7.12 -5.57 15.05
N VAL A 59 8.40 -5.92 15.17
CA VAL A 59 9.53 -5.10 14.71
C VAL A 59 9.67 -5.16 13.19
N GLU A 60 9.40 -6.32 12.60
CA GLU A 60 9.57 -6.55 11.17
C GLU A 60 8.60 -5.76 10.31
N ASN A 61 7.42 -5.38 10.81
CA ASN A 61 6.50 -4.55 10.03
C ASN A 61 6.85 -3.05 10.09
N MET A 62 7.78 -2.65 10.94
CA MET A 62 8.14 -1.25 11.17
C MET A 62 8.70 -0.55 9.92
N PRO A 63 9.60 -1.14 9.11
CA PRO A 63 10.11 -0.49 7.90
C PRO A 63 8.99 -0.15 6.90
N LEU A 64 8.01 -1.05 6.75
CA LEU A 64 6.86 -0.85 5.87
C LEU A 64 5.95 0.28 6.38
N THR A 65 5.74 0.36 7.70
CA THR A 65 5.01 1.45 8.36
C THR A 65 5.67 2.80 8.10
N VAL A 66 7.01 2.86 8.27
CA VAL A 66 7.79 4.09 8.07
C VAL A 66 7.77 4.51 6.60
N ALA A 67 7.93 3.56 5.68
CA ALA A 67 7.83 3.85 4.25
C ALA A 67 6.46 4.41 3.87
N ALA A 68 5.37 3.80 4.36
CA ALA A 68 4.01 4.30 4.13
C ALA A 68 3.82 5.72 4.67
N PHE A 69 4.33 5.99 5.88
CA PHE A 69 4.25 7.32 6.49
C PHE A 69 5.00 8.36 5.67
N ILE A 70 6.25 8.08 5.29
CA ILE A 70 7.07 9.00 4.49
C ILE A 70 6.38 9.29 3.16
N ILE A 71 5.87 8.28 2.47
CA ILE A 71 5.18 8.44 1.19
C ILE A 71 3.90 9.27 1.35
N GLY A 72 3.11 8.98 2.39
CA GLY A 72 1.90 9.76 2.69
C GLY A 72 2.22 11.21 3.04
N LEU A 73 3.27 11.46 3.82
CA LEU A 73 3.73 12.81 4.16
C LEU A 73 4.22 13.56 2.92
N LEU A 74 5.05 12.93 2.09
CA LEU A 74 5.54 13.54 0.86
C LEU A 74 4.39 13.87 -0.10
N ALA A 75 3.34 13.05 -0.15
CA ALA A 75 2.15 13.33 -0.95
C ALA A 75 1.42 14.61 -0.51
N VAL A 76 1.40 14.91 0.80
CA VAL A 76 0.82 16.15 1.34
C VAL A 76 1.69 17.38 1.02
N LEU A 77 3.01 17.21 0.96
CA LEU A 77 3.96 18.30 0.76
C LEU A 77 4.09 18.74 -0.71
N VAL A 78 3.43 18.05 -1.65
CA VAL A 78 3.45 18.42 -3.06
C VAL A 78 2.70 19.75 -3.26
N PRO A 79 3.32 20.77 -3.88
CA PRO A 79 2.67 22.07 -4.10
C PRO A 79 1.39 21.99 -4.93
N ALA A 80 0.35 22.68 -4.48
CA ALA A 80 -0.95 22.73 -5.17
C ALA A 80 -0.92 23.55 -6.48
N THR A 81 0.13 24.35 -6.68
CA THR A 81 0.21 25.37 -7.75
C THR A 81 0.78 24.85 -9.06
N ASP A 82 1.33 23.64 -9.09
CA ASP A 82 2.02 23.08 -10.25
C ASP A 82 1.44 21.70 -10.62
N PRO A 83 0.55 21.64 -11.64
CA PRO A 83 -0.08 20.38 -12.06
C PRO A 83 0.91 19.34 -12.59
N GLU A 84 1.98 19.75 -13.27
CA GLU A 84 2.98 18.81 -13.80
C GLU A 84 3.79 18.18 -12.67
N ALA A 85 4.21 19.00 -11.69
CA ALA A 85 4.88 18.50 -10.50
C ALA A 85 3.98 17.52 -9.71
N GLN A 86 2.67 17.77 -9.64
CA GLN A 86 1.73 16.86 -8.98
C GLN A 86 1.64 15.49 -9.65
N GLN A 87 1.53 15.48 -10.98
CA GLN A 87 1.48 14.23 -11.74
C GLN A 87 2.78 13.43 -11.56
N LEU A 88 3.93 14.09 -11.71
CA LEU A 88 5.23 13.44 -11.54
C LEU A 88 5.43 12.92 -10.11
N ALA A 89 5.10 13.74 -9.10
CA ALA A 89 5.20 13.33 -7.70
C ALA A 89 4.31 12.11 -7.42
N PHE A 90 3.07 12.10 -7.92
CA PHE A 90 2.18 10.95 -7.74
C PHE A 90 2.78 9.68 -8.34
N ILE A 91 3.27 9.74 -9.59
CA ILE A 91 3.87 8.59 -10.26
C ILE A 91 5.09 8.07 -9.48
N TYR A 92 6.01 8.96 -9.08
CA TYR A 92 7.22 8.55 -8.35
C TYR A 92 6.93 8.02 -6.95
N LEU A 93 5.98 8.61 -6.23
CA LEU A 93 5.62 8.17 -4.89
C LEU A 93 4.93 6.80 -4.92
N VAL A 94 4.02 6.57 -5.88
CA VAL A 94 3.39 5.25 -6.06
C VAL A 94 4.41 4.20 -6.52
N THR A 95 5.33 4.58 -7.42
CA THR A 95 6.46 3.72 -7.82
C THR A 95 7.30 3.31 -6.60
N GLY A 96 7.69 4.29 -5.79
CA GLY A 96 8.44 4.07 -4.56
C GLY A 96 7.69 3.14 -3.59
N TRP A 97 6.40 3.38 -3.39
CA TRP A 97 5.57 2.51 -2.56
C TRP A 97 5.55 1.08 -3.09
N GLY A 98 5.26 0.89 -4.38
CA GLY A 98 5.17 -0.43 -5.01
C GLY A 98 6.48 -1.21 -4.90
N LEU A 99 7.61 -0.57 -5.23
CA LEU A 99 8.92 -1.21 -5.17
C LEU A 99 9.36 -1.51 -3.73
N ILE A 100 9.18 -0.57 -2.79
CA ILE A 100 9.56 -0.77 -1.39
C ILE A 100 8.69 -1.85 -0.74
N SER A 101 7.36 -1.71 -0.83
CA SER A 101 6.42 -2.67 -0.24
C SER A 101 6.55 -4.05 -0.86
N GLY A 102 6.67 -4.11 -2.19
CA GLY A 102 6.84 -5.34 -2.95
C GLY A 102 8.12 -6.08 -2.57
N SER A 103 9.25 -5.38 -2.53
CA SER A 103 10.54 -5.96 -2.16
C SER A 103 10.57 -6.42 -0.70
N PHE A 104 9.96 -5.64 0.20
CA PHE A 104 9.92 -5.96 1.62
C PHE A 104 9.05 -7.19 1.91
N GLU A 105 7.86 -7.27 1.31
CA GLU A 105 6.98 -8.43 1.42
C GLU A 105 7.62 -9.68 0.77
N LEU A 106 8.42 -9.51 -0.29
CA LEU A 106 9.18 -10.63 -0.88
C LEU A 106 10.24 -11.18 0.09
N TYR A 107 10.91 -10.28 0.82
CA TYR A 107 11.83 -10.66 1.89
C TYR A 107 11.11 -11.43 3.00
N LEU A 108 9.95 -10.94 3.45
CA LEU A 108 9.13 -11.64 4.45
C LEU A 108 8.70 -13.03 3.94
N ALA A 109 8.25 -13.12 2.70
CA ALA A 109 7.85 -14.38 2.07
C ALA A 109 8.99 -15.40 2.04
N ARG A 110 10.21 -14.96 1.71
CA ARG A 110 11.40 -15.81 1.71
C ARG A 110 11.75 -16.29 3.11
N ARG A 111 11.66 -15.41 4.12
CA ARG A 111 12.00 -15.73 5.51
C ARG A 111 11.02 -16.72 6.13
N GLU A 112 9.72 -16.56 5.89
CA GLU A 112 8.67 -17.47 6.36
C GLU A 112 8.60 -18.77 5.54
N GLY A 113 9.28 -18.82 4.40
CA GLY A 113 9.30 -19.95 3.47
C GLY A 113 8.09 -19.97 2.53
N PHE A 114 8.33 -20.04 1.22
CA PHE A 114 7.27 -19.96 0.19
C PHE A 114 6.22 -21.10 0.25
N ALA A 115 6.51 -22.19 0.95
CA ALA A 115 5.58 -23.29 1.13
C ALA A 115 4.56 -23.03 2.26
N THR A 116 4.87 -22.14 3.21
CA THR A 116 3.99 -21.85 4.36
C THR A 116 2.83 -20.95 3.96
N SER A 117 1.73 -21.01 4.72
CA SER A 117 0.58 -20.12 4.46
C SER A 117 0.98 -18.65 4.53
N MET A 118 1.77 -18.28 5.54
CA MET A 118 2.22 -16.90 5.75
C MET A 118 3.19 -16.44 4.65
N GLY A 119 4.08 -17.33 4.19
CA GLY A 119 4.97 -17.05 3.07
C GLY A 119 4.23 -16.83 1.75
N LYS A 120 3.16 -17.59 1.48
CA LYS A 120 2.30 -17.41 0.30
C LYS A 120 1.54 -16.08 0.33
N ASP A 121 1.01 -15.71 1.49
CA ASP A 121 0.29 -14.44 1.65
C ASP A 121 1.21 -13.23 1.42
N SER A 122 2.42 -13.27 1.99
CA SER A 122 3.45 -12.23 1.73
C SER A 122 3.93 -12.26 0.29
N LEU A 123 4.03 -13.42 -0.37
CA LEU A 123 4.41 -13.50 -1.78
C LEU A 123 3.37 -12.85 -2.70
N LEU A 124 2.08 -13.01 -2.40
CA LEU A 124 1.00 -12.34 -3.15
C LEU A 124 1.05 -10.82 -2.96
N ASN A 125 1.23 -10.35 -1.72
CA ASN A 125 1.41 -8.92 -1.45
C ASN A 125 2.64 -8.35 -2.16
N ALA A 126 3.73 -9.12 -2.18
CA ALA A 126 4.95 -8.77 -2.90
C ALA A 126 4.67 -8.62 -4.40
N GLY A 127 3.95 -9.58 -4.98
CA GLY A 127 3.54 -9.54 -6.38
C GLY A 127 2.73 -8.29 -6.72
N PHE A 128 1.72 -7.96 -5.91
CA PHE A 128 0.92 -6.76 -6.13
C PHE A 128 1.75 -5.47 -6.05
N GLY A 129 2.62 -5.35 -5.05
CA GLY A 129 3.48 -4.17 -4.90
C GLY A 129 4.49 -4.04 -6.04
N LEU A 130 5.19 -5.12 -6.38
CA LEU A 130 6.18 -5.12 -7.46
C LEU A 130 5.55 -4.86 -8.82
N LEU A 131 4.41 -5.48 -9.13
CA LEU A 131 3.70 -5.24 -10.38
C LEU A 131 3.28 -3.77 -10.50
N LEU A 132 2.75 -3.18 -9.43
CA LEU A 132 2.42 -1.75 -9.40
C LEU A 132 3.66 -0.88 -9.63
N GLY A 133 4.73 -1.14 -8.88
CA GLY A 133 5.97 -0.37 -8.97
C GLY A 133 6.61 -0.44 -10.36
N VAL A 134 6.70 -1.64 -10.93
CA VAL A 134 7.27 -1.85 -12.28
C VAL A 134 6.38 -1.23 -13.35
N LEU A 135 5.05 -1.34 -13.21
CA LEU A 135 4.11 -0.70 -14.13
C LEU A 135 4.34 0.82 -14.18
N PHE A 136 4.43 1.48 -13.03
CA PHE A 136 4.63 2.92 -12.96
C PHE A 136 6.03 3.37 -13.37
N LEU A 137 7.04 2.49 -13.21
CA LEU A 137 8.41 2.79 -13.60
C LEU A 137 8.62 2.76 -15.11
N ILE A 138 7.93 1.87 -15.82
CA ILE A 138 8.20 1.57 -17.24
C ILE A 138 7.12 2.12 -18.17
N ALA A 139 5.85 2.07 -17.75
CA ALA A 139 4.76 2.48 -18.62
C ALA A 139 4.60 4.01 -18.63
N PRO A 140 4.43 4.63 -19.82
CA PRO A 140 4.09 6.05 -19.92
C PRO A 140 2.61 6.24 -19.56
N LEU A 141 2.33 6.40 -18.25
CA LEU A 141 0.98 6.54 -17.74
C LEU A 141 0.51 8.00 -17.77
N ASP A 142 -0.65 8.24 -18.37
CA ASP A 142 -1.41 9.46 -18.11
C ASP A 142 -1.98 9.44 -16.68
N ILE A 143 -2.35 10.60 -16.15
CA ILE A 143 -2.76 10.71 -14.75
C ILE A 143 -4.03 9.92 -14.41
N VAL A 144 -4.97 9.82 -15.36
CA VAL A 144 -6.24 9.10 -15.13
C VAL A 144 -5.95 7.61 -14.99
N SER A 145 -5.15 7.05 -15.89
CA SER A 145 -4.69 5.67 -15.82
C SER A 145 -3.89 5.40 -14.55
N ALA A 146 -2.96 6.29 -14.18
CA ALA A 146 -2.15 6.13 -12.97
C ALA A 146 -3.02 6.06 -11.70
N VAL A 147 -3.96 7.00 -11.53
CA VAL A 147 -4.86 7.00 -10.36
C VAL A 147 -5.73 5.74 -10.35
N GLY A 148 -6.23 5.31 -11.53
CA GLY A 148 -7.00 4.09 -11.68
C GLY A 148 -6.23 2.83 -11.27
N PHE A 149 -4.98 2.67 -11.73
CA PHE A 149 -4.13 1.53 -11.37
C PHE A 149 -3.78 1.50 -9.89
N PHE A 150 -3.52 2.66 -9.28
CA PHE A 150 -3.32 2.75 -7.84
C PHE A 150 -4.57 2.31 -7.08
N GLY A 151 -5.76 2.77 -7.49
CA GLY A 151 -7.04 2.33 -6.93
C GLY A 151 -7.25 0.82 -7.06
N ALA A 152 -6.97 0.25 -8.23
CA ALA A 152 -7.06 -1.20 -8.47
C ALA A 152 -6.13 -1.99 -7.55
N TYR A 153 -4.89 -1.55 -7.38
CA TYR A 153 -3.94 -2.15 -6.44
C TYR A 153 -4.48 -2.15 -5.00
N LEU A 154 -5.03 -1.02 -4.55
CA LEU A 154 -5.55 -0.89 -3.19
C LEU A 154 -6.74 -1.82 -2.93
N VAL A 155 -7.64 -1.97 -3.91
CA VAL A 155 -8.78 -2.90 -3.82
C VAL A 155 -8.31 -4.35 -3.78
N LEU A 156 -7.38 -4.74 -4.66
CA LEU A 156 -6.84 -6.10 -4.70
C LEU A 156 -6.09 -6.45 -3.41
N SER A 157 -5.17 -5.57 -2.99
CA SER A 157 -4.40 -5.73 -1.75
C SER A 157 -5.33 -5.75 -0.53
N GLY A 158 -6.27 -4.82 -0.45
CA GLY A 158 -7.25 -4.76 0.66
C GLY A 158 -8.10 -6.02 0.76
N THR A 159 -8.59 -6.53 -0.38
CA THR A 159 -9.40 -7.76 -0.43
C THR A 159 -8.59 -8.97 0.01
N HIS A 160 -7.36 -9.13 -0.49
CA HIS A 160 -6.48 -10.22 -0.10
C HIS A 160 -6.16 -10.19 1.39
N LEU A 161 -5.82 -9.01 1.93
CA LEU A 161 -5.57 -8.83 3.36
C LEU A 161 -6.82 -9.13 4.22
N ALA A 162 -8.01 -8.80 3.75
CA ALA A 162 -9.26 -9.13 4.43
C ALA A 162 -9.49 -10.64 4.50
N ILE A 163 -9.23 -11.37 3.40
CA ILE A 163 -9.31 -12.83 3.35
C ILE A 163 -8.29 -13.45 4.32
N ALA A 164 -7.05 -12.95 4.30
CA ALA A 164 -6.00 -13.42 5.22
C ALA A 164 -6.36 -13.17 6.70
N ALA A 165 -7.03 -12.05 7.00
CA ALA A 165 -7.52 -11.75 8.34
C ALA A 165 -8.65 -12.69 8.79
N ALA A 166 -9.56 -13.03 7.89
CA ALA A 166 -10.72 -13.88 8.16
C ALA A 166 -10.37 -15.39 8.22
N THR A 167 -9.28 -15.81 7.57
CA THR A 167 -8.89 -17.23 7.46
C THR A 167 -8.67 -17.88 8.84
N PRO A 168 -9.36 -18.99 9.20
CA PRO A 168 -9.19 -19.67 10.49
C PRO A 168 -7.76 -20.20 10.70
N LYS A 169 -7.29 -20.21 11.95
CA LYS A 169 -6.06 -20.94 12.29
C LYS A 169 -6.43 -22.42 12.41
N LYS A 170 -5.81 -23.27 11.59
CA LYS A 170 -5.79 -24.71 11.82
C LYS A 170 -4.86 -25.04 12.97
#